data_AF-A0A554WUC4-F1
#
_entry.id   AF-A0A554WUC4-F1
#
_cell.length_a   1.000
_cell.length_b   1.000
_cell.length_c   1.000
_cell.angle_alpha   90.00
_cell.angle_beta   90.00
_cell.angle_gamma   90.00
#
_symmetry.space_group_name_H-M   'P 1'
#
loop_
_entity.id
_entity.type
_entity.pdbx_description
1 polymer ?
#
loop_
_entity_poly.entity_id
_entity_poly.type
_entity_poly.pdbx_seq_one_letter_code
_entity_poly.pdbx_strand_id
1 'polypeptide(L)'
;MWNDPKRAQELAKEKKSLEDVVLVLDRLAQELADNTELFEMSRAEGDDAGLETIEADVARIAPEVEKLEFRRMFNNPADPNNCFIDIQAGAGGTEACDWAQMLLRQYLRYAERKGFKATVEDEQPGDTAGIKSATIKVEGDYAFGLLRTETGVHRLVRKSPFDSSGGRHTSFASVFVYPEIDDSIEVEINPADVRVDTYRASGAGGQHINKTDSAVRLTHIPTGIVVTAQDSRSQHSNRDLAWQRLRSKLYEMEMRKRMETQQQLEATKTDVGWGHQIRSYVLDQSRIKDLRTNVEVSNTQKVLDGDLDVFIEASLKQGV
;
A
#
# COMPACT_ATOMS: atom_id res chain seq x y z
N MET A 1 -28.91 13.34 -11.71
CA MET A 1 -27.50 13.42 -12.13
C MET A 1 -27.01 14.86 -12.19
N TRP A 2 -27.70 15.76 -12.92
CA TRP A 2 -27.36 17.19 -12.99
C TRP A 2 -27.72 18.04 -11.74
N ASN A 3 -28.38 17.45 -10.74
CA ASN A 3 -28.72 18.13 -9.49
C ASN A 3 -27.57 18.16 -8.48
N ASP A 4 -26.48 17.41 -8.73
CA ASP A 4 -25.30 17.38 -7.86
C ASP A 4 -24.02 17.51 -8.72
N PRO A 5 -23.50 18.75 -8.89
CA PRO A 5 -22.38 19.03 -9.77
C PRO A 5 -21.10 18.28 -9.41
N LYS A 6 -20.87 18.01 -8.12
CA LYS A 6 -19.69 17.26 -7.65
C LYS A 6 -19.75 15.81 -8.14
N ARG A 7 -20.90 15.17 -7.96
CA ARG A 7 -21.12 13.79 -8.41
C ARG A 7 -21.08 13.65 -9.92
N ALA A 8 -21.54 14.68 -10.66
CA ALA A 8 -21.43 14.70 -12.12
C ALA A 8 -19.95 14.82 -12.59
N GLN A 9 -19.13 15.60 -11.89
CA GLN A 9 -17.70 15.75 -12.19
C GLN A 9 -16.92 14.46 -11.88
N GLU A 10 -17.24 13.78 -10.78
CA GLU A 10 -16.66 12.47 -10.43
C GLU A 10 -17.00 11.41 -11.48
N LEU A 11 -18.28 11.30 -11.86
CA LEU A 11 -18.74 10.35 -12.89
C LEU A 11 -18.14 10.66 -14.28
N ALA A 12 -17.95 11.93 -14.62
CA ALA A 12 -17.30 12.30 -15.88
C ALA A 12 -15.81 11.91 -15.89
N LYS A 13 -15.12 12.05 -14.73
CA LYS A 13 -13.73 11.63 -14.56
C LYS A 13 -13.61 10.11 -14.63
N GLU A 14 -14.53 9.38 -13.98
CA GLU A 14 -14.61 7.93 -14.04
C GLU A 14 -14.90 7.43 -15.46
N LYS A 15 -15.91 8.00 -16.13
CA LYS A 15 -16.24 7.68 -17.52
C LYS A 15 -15.03 7.84 -18.43
N LYS A 16 -14.31 8.96 -18.32
CA LYS A 16 -13.12 9.21 -19.12
C LYS A 16 -12.04 8.16 -18.86
N SER A 17 -11.81 7.79 -17.60
CA SER A 17 -10.84 6.75 -17.25
C SER A 17 -11.20 5.38 -17.82
N LEU A 18 -12.49 5.04 -17.88
CA LEU A 18 -12.99 3.81 -18.48
C LEU A 18 -12.90 3.85 -20.01
N GLU A 19 -13.27 4.97 -20.64
CA GLU A 19 -13.14 5.19 -22.09
C GLU A 19 -11.68 5.08 -22.54
N ASP A 20 -10.75 5.64 -21.77
CA ASP A 20 -9.30 5.54 -22.02
C ASP A 20 -8.76 4.10 -21.94
N VAL A 21 -9.54 3.14 -21.41
CA VAL A 21 -9.19 1.72 -21.40
C VAL A 21 -9.92 0.98 -22.51
N VAL A 22 -11.25 1.13 -22.59
CA VAL A 22 -12.08 0.40 -23.55
C VAL A 22 -11.74 0.79 -24.98
N LEU A 23 -11.68 2.09 -25.29
CA LEU A 23 -11.42 2.55 -26.65
C LEU A 23 -10.01 2.20 -27.13
N VAL A 24 -9.04 2.18 -26.22
CA VAL A 24 -7.66 1.79 -26.55
C VAL A 24 -7.59 0.29 -26.83
N LEU A 25 -8.27 -0.55 -26.04
CA LEU A 25 -8.35 -1.99 -26.28
C LEU A 25 -9.04 -2.30 -27.62
N ASP A 26 -10.15 -1.63 -27.92
CA ASP A 26 -10.87 -1.81 -29.18
C ASP A 26 -10.00 -1.40 -30.38
N ARG A 27 -9.31 -0.26 -30.28
CA ARG A 27 -8.37 0.19 -31.33
C ARG A 27 -7.24 -0.80 -31.54
N LEU A 28 -6.61 -1.27 -30.46
CA LEU A 28 -5.50 -2.22 -30.52
C LEU A 28 -5.93 -3.57 -31.09
N ALA A 29 -7.12 -4.05 -30.72
CA ALA A 29 -7.67 -5.29 -31.27
C ALA A 29 -7.91 -5.18 -32.78
N GLN A 30 -8.41 -4.03 -33.25
CA GLN A 30 -8.61 -3.77 -34.67
C GLN A 30 -7.27 -3.66 -35.42
N GLU A 31 -6.32 -2.86 -34.92
CA GLU A 31 -4.98 -2.73 -35.54
C GLU A 31 -4.25 -4.09 -35.62
N LEU A 32 -4.37 -4.94 -34.59
CA LEU A 32 -3.79 -6.28 -34.61
C LEU A 32 -4.47 -7.22 -35.60
N ALA A 33 -5.80 -7.15 -35.74
CA ALA A 33 -6.53 -7.94 -36.73
C ALA A 33 -6.14 -7.54 -38.15
N ASP A 34 -6.13 -6.23 -38.44
CA ASP A 34 -5.73 -5.69 -39.74
C ASP A 34 -4.28 -6.08 -40.09
N ASN A 35 -3.35 -5.97 -39.13
CA ASN A 35 -1.95 -6.40 -39.32
C ASN A 35 -1.81 -7.91 -39.54
N THR A 36 -2.67 -8.72 -38.92
CA THR A 36 -2.65 -10.18 -39.11
C THR A 36 -3.09 -10.56 -40.53
N GLU A 37 -4.16 -9.92 -41.03
CA GLU A 37 -4.61 -10.11 -42.41
C GLU A 37 -3.55 -9.65 -43.43
N LEU A 38 -2.95 -8.47 -43.21
CA LEU A 38 -1.86 -7.96 -44.04
C LEU A 38 -0.64 -8.89 -44.03
N PHE A 39 -0.29 -9.48 -42.90
CA PHE A 39 0.80 -10.45 -42.80
C PHE A 39 0.53 -11.71 -43.62
N GLU A 40 -0.69 -12.24 -43.59
CA GLU A 40 -1.06 -13.41 -44.38
C GLU A 40 -0.97 -13.12 -45.89
N MET A 41 -1.41 -11.94 -46.32
CA MET A 41 -1.31 -11.49 -47.71
C MET A 41 0.15 -11.30 -48.16
N SER A 42 0.93 -10.52 -47.42
CA SER A 42 2.33 -10.23 -47.75
C SER A 42 3.20 -11.50 -47.77
N ARG A 43 2.92 -12.45 -46.88
CA ARG A 43 3.59 -13.76 -46.87
C ARG A 43 3.23 -14.62 -48.08
N ALA A 44 1.98 -14.57 -48.52
CA ALA A 44 1.54 -15.32 -49.71
C ALA A 44 2.13 -14.75 -51.01
N GLU A 45 2.34 -13.43 -51.06
CA GLU A 45 2.86 -12.72 -52.23
C GLU A 45 4.39 -12.59 -52.24
N GLY A 46 5.07 -12.82 -51.11
CA GLY A 46 6.52 -12.67 -50.98
C GLY A 46 6.95 -11.20 -50.95
N ASP A 47 6.11 -10.31 -50.40
CA ASP A 47 6.38 -8.89 -50.30
C ASP A 47 7.16 -8.55 -49.01
N ASP A 48 8.49 -8.51 -49.13
CA ASP A 48 9.39 -8.17 -48.02
C ASP A 48 9.17 -6.73 -47.51
N ALA A 49 8.76 -5.79 -48.36
CA ALA A 49 8.51 -4.41 -47.95
C ALA A 49 7.23 -4.28 -47.09
N GLY A 50 6.21 -5.08 -47.41
CA GLY A 50 5.02 -5.24 -46.58
C GLY A 50 5.34 -5.81 -45.21
N LEU A 51 6.26 -6.79 -45.13
CA LEU A 51 6.68 -7.39 -43.86
C LEU A 51 7.45 -6.41 -42.95
N GLU A 52 8.35 -5.60 -43.50
CA GLU A 52 9.06 -4.55 -42.74
C GLU A 52 8.09 -3.50 -42.16
N THR A 53 7.04 -3.16 -42.92
CA THR A 53 6.01 -2.20 -42.47
C THR A 53 5.21 -2.77 -41.30
N ILE A 54 4.85 -4.05 -41.35
CA ILE A 54 4.13 -4.74 -40.27
C ILE A 54 5.01 -4.84 -39.01
N GLU A 55 6.31 -5.11 -39.16
CA GLU A 55 7.24 -5.14 -38.02
C GLU A 55 7.28 -3.78 -37.30
N ALA A 56 7.31 -2.67 -38.06
CA ALA A 56 7.26 -1.33 -37.49
C ALA A 56 5.94 -1.02 -36.76
N ASP A 57 4.81 -1.48 -37.30
CA ASP A 57 3.50 -1.30 -36.66
C ASP A 57 3.34 -2.14 -35.39
N VAL A 58 3.84 -3.38 -35.38
CA VAL A 58 3.87 -4.21 -34.18
C VAL A 58 4.77 -3.59 -33.11
N ALA A 59 5.92 -3.04 -33.49
CA ALA A 59 6.81 -2.33 -32.58
C ALA A 59 6.16 -1.06 -31.97
N ARG A 60 5.23 -0.41 -32.69
CA ARG A 60 4.43 0.72 -32.20
C ARG A 60 3.34 0.29 -31.22
N ILE A 61 2.71 -0.86 -31.45
CA ILE A 61 1.63 -1.40 -30.61
C ILE A 61 2.16 -1.92 -29.27
N ALA A 62 3.32 -2.58 -29.27
CA ALA A 62 3.93 -3.15 -28.06
C ALA A 62 3.96 -2.21 -26.83
N PRO A 63 4.48 -0.96 -26.91
CA PRO A 63 4.51 -0.06 -25.76
C PRO A 63 3.12 0.45 -25.32
N GLU A 64 2.10 0.43 -26.19
CA GLU A 64 0.74 0.76 -25.79
C GLU A 64 0.08 -0.36 -25.00
N VAL A 65 0.32 -1.61 -25.41
CA VAL A 65 -0.10 -2.80 -24.66
C VAL A 65 0.57 -2.82 -23.29
N GLU A 66 1.88 -2.56 -23.21
CA GLU A 66 2.61 -2.50 -21.93
C GLU A 66 2.02 -1.45 -20.98
N LYS A 67 1.61 -0.27 -21.48
CA LYS A 67 0.94 0.76 -20.66
C LYS A 67 -0.43 0.32 -20.15
N LEU A 68 -1.19 -0.41 -20.97
CA LEU A 68 -2.47 -0.99 -20.55
C LEU A 68 -2.27 -2.11 -19.52
N GLU A 69 -1.25 -2.95 -19.71
CA GLU A 69 -0.85 -3.94 -18.71
C GLU A 69 -0.51 -3.26 -17.39
N PHE A 70 0.29 -2.18 -17.41
CA PHE A 70 0.61 -1.38 -16.23
C PHE A 70 -0.66 -0.87 -15.52
N ARG A 71 -1.64 -0.32 -16.26
CA ARG A 71 -2.92 0.12 -15.68
C ARG A 71 -3.75 -1.01 -15.09
N ARG A 72 -3.73 -2.21 -15.71
CA ARG A 72 -4.42 -3.39 -15.18
C ARG A 72 -3.80 -3.88 -13.88
N MET A 73 -2.47 -3.74 -13.74
CA MET A 73 -1.73 -4.15 -12.54
C MET A 73 -2.04 -3.27 -11.32
N PHE A 74 -2.41 -1.99 -11.53
CA PHE A 74 -2.73 -1.03 -10.47
C PHE A 74 -4.23 -0.77 -10.32
N ASN A 75 -4.95 -1.76 -9.80
CA ASN A 75 -6.40 -1.70 -9.61
C ASN A 75 -6.84 -1.31 -8.19
N ASN A 76 -5.90 -1.17 -7.23
CA ASN A 76 -6.23 -0.74 -5.89
C ASN A 76 -6.22 0.79 -5.78
N PRO A 77 -7.16 1.37 -5.02
CA PRO A 77 -7.20 2.82 -4.78
C PRO A 77 -5.92 3.40 -4.17
N ALA A 78 -5.15 2.57 -3.45
CA ALA A 78 -3.91 2.96 -2.79
C ALA A 78 -2.66 2.78 -3.67
N ASP A 79 -2.75 2.15 -4.85
CA ASP A 79 -1.60 1.91 -5.72
C ASP A 79 -0.82 3.17 -6.11
N PRO A 80 -1.46 4.33 -6.38
CA PRO A 80 -0.75 5.58 -6.67
C PRO A 80 -0.04 6.20 -5.48
N ASN A 81 -0.31 5.74 -4.25
CA ASN A 81 0.26 6.35 -3.06
C ASN A 81 1.74 5.98 -2.90
N ASN A 82 2.44 6.83 -2.17
CA ASN A 82 3.72 6.47 -1.57
C ASN A 82 3.53 5.27 -0.63
N CYS A 83 4.63 4.63 -0.24
CA CYS A 83 4.56 3.50 0.69
C CYS A 83 5.68 3.52 1.72
N PHE A 84 5.46 2.78 2.78
CA PHE A 84 6.48 2.39 3.74
C PHE A 84 6.81 0.92 3.56
N ILE A 85 8.09 0.58 3.74
CA ILE A 85 8.61 -0.77 3.75
C ILE A 85 9.18 -1.02 5.14
N ASP A 86 8.56 -1.91 5.90
CA ASP A 86 9.09 -2.42 7.16
C ASP A 86 9.83 -3.73 6.89
N ILE A 87 11.09 -3.80 7.30
CA ILE A 87 11.91 -4.99 7.23
C ILE A 87 12.17 -5.45 8.66
N GLN A 88 11.94 -6.73 8.94
CA GLN A 88 12.17 -7.31 10.26
C GLN A 88 12.94 -8.63 10.14
N ALA A 89 14.00 -8.74 10.94
CA ALA A 89 14.78 -9.97 11.05
C ALA A 89 13.95 -11.06 11.74
N GLY A 90 13.93 -12.26 11.15
CA GLY A 90 13.25 -13.42 11.70
C GLY A 90 14.12 -14.28 12.61
N ALA A 91 13.71 -15.54 12.78
CA ALA A 91 14.50 -16.52 13.52
C ALA A 91 15.81 -16.84 12.77
N GLY A 92 16.95 -16.65 13.46
CA GLY A 92 18.29 -16.90 12.91
C GLY A 92 19.42 -16.08 13.54
N GLY A 93 19.13 -15.25 14.55
CA GLY A 93 20.15 -14.49 15.28
C GLY A 93 20.90 -13.51 14.37
N THR A 94 22.23 -13.46 14.50
CA THR A 94 23.10 -12.55 13.73
C THR A 94 23.00 -12.77 12.22
N GLU A 95 22.80 -14.01 11.75
CA GLU A 95 22.66 -14.31 10.31
C GLU A 95 21.36 -13.73 9.73
N ALA A 96 20.26 -13.80 10.50
CA ALA A 96 19.00 -13.19 10.10
C ALA A 96 19.07 -11.65 10.12
N CYS A 97 19.83 -11.08 11.06
CA CYS A 97 20.05 -9.63 11.12
C CYS A 97 20.85 -9.14 9.91
N ASP A 98 21.91 -9.86 9.52
CA ASP A 98 22.69 -9.56 8.30
C ASP A 98 21.82 -9.68 7.05
N TRP A 99 20.96 -10.71 7.00
CA TRP A 99 20.03 -10.88 5.89
C TRP A 99 19.03 -9.71 5.77
N ALA A 100 18.46 -9.26 6.88
CA ALA A 100 17.60 -8.08 6.89
C ALA A 100 18.33 -6.83 6.37
N GLN A 101 19.62 -6.67 6.71
CA GLN A 101 20.43 -5.55 6.20
C GLN A 101 20.69 -5.66 4.70
N MET A 102 20.91 -6.88 4.18
CA MET A 102 21.04 -7.11 2.75
C MET A 102 19.75 -6.75 2.00
N LEU A 103 18.57 -7.07 2.56
CA LEU A 103 17.28 -6.68 2.00
C LEU A 103 17.08 -5.16 2.02
N LEU A 104 17.41 -4.49 3.13
CA LEU A 104 17.39 -3.03 3.23
C LEU A 104 18.19 -2.40 2.08
N ARG A 105 19.43 -2.85 1.89
CA ARG A 105 20.28 -2.38 0.78
C ARG A 105 19.67 -2.69 -0.59
N GLN A 106 19.06 -3.87 -0.76
CA GLN A 106 18.42 -4.28 -2.00
C GLN A 106 17.29 -3.32 -2.39
N TYR A 107 16.39 -2.99 -1.45
CA TYR A 107 15.26 -2.09 -1.70
C TYR A 107 15.69 -0.64 -1.89
N LEU A 108 16.69 -0.16 -1.16
CA LEU A 108 17.26 1.18 -1.39
C LEU A 108 17.80 1.32 -2.83
N ARG A 109 18.54 0.32 -3.31
CA ARG A 109 19.05 0.30 -4.69
C ARG A 109 17.96 0.16 -5.74
N TYR A 110 16.91 -0.61 -5.43
CA TYR A 110 15.74 -0.71 -6.29
C TYR A 110 15.06 0.67 -6.44
N ALA A 111 14.84 1.36 -5.32
CA ALA A 111 14.25 2.70 -5.31
C ALA A 111 15.10 3.70 -6.13
N GLU A 112 16.42 3.72 -5.93
CA GLU A 112 17.33 4.55 -6.72
C GLU A 112 17.25 4.27 -8.23
N ARG A 113 17.18 2.99 -8.63
CA ARG A 113 17.05 2.60 -10.05
C ARG A 113 15.74 3.03 -10.68
N LYS A 114 14.64 2.96 -9.93
CA LYS A 114 13.32 3.41 -10.40
C LYS A 114 13.14 4.92 -10.35
N GLY A 115 14.09 5.66 -9.75
CA GLY A 115 13.98 7.09 -9.56
C GLY A 115 13.05 7.49 -8.40
N PHE A 116 12.75 6.56 -7.49
CA PHE A 116 12.01 6.84 -6.27
C PHE A 116 12.92 7.48 -5.23
N LYS A 117 12.34 8.34 -4.40
CA LYS A 117 13.03 8.92 -3.25
C LYS A 117 12.81 8.00 -2.05
N ALA A 118 13.87 7.33 -1.61
CA ALA A 118 13.85 6.48 -0.42
C ALA A 118 14.50 7.20 0.77
N THR A 119 13.78 7.28 1.90
CA THR A 119 14.32 7.76 3.18
C THR A 119 14.19 6.67 4.24
N VAL A 120 15.25 6.44 5.02
CA VAL A 120 15.21 5.52 6.15
C VAL A 120 14.71 6.30 7.36
N GLU A 121 13.53 5.94 7.88
CA GLU A 121 12.87 6.61 8.99
C GLU A 121 13.28 6.04 10.35
N ASP A 122 13.38 4.70 10.43
CA ASP A 122 13.82 3.99 11.62
C ASP A 122 14.80 2.88 11.22
N GLU A 123 15.85 2.69 12.03
CA GLU A 123 16.81 1.60 11.86
C GLU A 123 17.29 1.15 13.24
N GLN A 124 17.03 -0.13 13.55
CA GLN A 124 17.48 -0.77 14.76
C GLN A 124 18.62 -1.74 14.42
N PRO A 125 19.86 -1.46 14.83
CA PRO A 125 20.99 -2.34 14.54
C PRO A 125 20.88 -3.66 15.31
N GLY A 126 21.44 -4.72 14.72
CA GLY A 126 21.62 -6.01 15.39
C GLY A 126 22.71 -5.94 16.47
N ASP A 127 22.72 -6.91 17.39
CA ASP A 127 23.66 -6.91 18.52
C ASP A 127 25.12 -7.15 18.09
N THR A 128 25.35 -7.72 16.91
CA THR A 128 26.69 -8.05 16.41
C THR A 128 26.89 -7.59 14.97
N ALA A 129 25.95 -7.89 14.08
CA ALA A 129 25.96 -7.49 12.68
C ALA A 129 24.53 -7.34 12.17
N GLY A 130 24.36 -6.58 11.08
CA GLY A 130 23.07 -6.38 10.44
C GLY A 130 22.10 -5.49 11.21
N ILE A 131 20.82 -5.64 10.91
CA ILE A 131 19.72 -4.89 11.52
C ILE A 131 18.67 -5.84 12.09
N LYS A 132 18.02 -5.46 13.19
CA LYS A 132 16.85 -6.15 13.73
C LYS A 132 15.58 -5.72 13.01
N SER A 133 15.43 -4.42 12.77
CA SER A 133 14.34 -3.84 12.00
C SER A 133 14.77 -2.56 11.30
N ALA A 134 14.14 -2.24 10.18
CA ALA A 134 14.24 -0.92 9.56
C ALA A 134 12.95 -0.57 8.83
N THR A 135 12.66 0.73 8.78
CA THR A 135 11.50 1.30 8.11
C THR A 135 11.97 2.28 7.05
N ILE A 136 11.57 2.05 5.80
CA ILE A 136 11.93 2.89 4.65
C ILE A 136 10.66 3.55 4.13
N LYS A 137 10.65 4.88 4.02
CA LYS A 137 9.65 5.61 3.24
C LYS A 137 10.10 5.67 1.79
N VAL A 138 9.22 5.27 0.88
CA VAL A 138 9.45 5.34 -0.57
C VAL A 138 8.42 6.28 -1.20
N GLU A 139 8.92 7.38 -1.74
CA GLU A 139 8.12 8.41 -2.39
C GLU A 139 8.30 8.33 -3.92
N GLY A 140 7.19 8.21 -4.64
CA GLY A 140 7.21 8.09 -6.09
C GLY A 140 5.87 7.64 -6.68
N ASP A 141 5.71 7.86 -7.98
CA ASP A 141 4.51 7.48 -8.70
C ASP A 141 4.33 5.95 -8.70
N TYR A 142 3.17 5.49 -8.21
CA TYR A 142 2.83 4.07 -8.09
C TYR A 142 3.81 3.26 -7.22
N ALA A 143 4.49 3.89 -6.25
CA ALA A 143 5.44 3.23 -5.37
C ALA A 143 4.79 2.07 -4.60
N PHE A 144 3.62 2.31 -3.98
CA PHE A 144 2.89 1.25 -3.27
C PHE A 144 2.49 0.12 -4.22
N GLY A 145 1.92 0.46 -5.38
CA GLY A 145 1.46 -0.53 -6.34
C GLY A 145 2.56 -1.50 -6.76
N LEU A 146 3.79 -1.02 -6.98
CA LEU A 146 4.91 -1.86 -7.39
C LEU A 146 5.42 -2.73 -6.24
N LEU A 147 5.52 -2.14 -5.04
CA LEU A 147 6.16 -2.79 -3.91
C LEU A 147 5.20 -3.64 -3.07
N ARG A 148 3.88 -3.51 -3.22
CA ARG A 148 2.90 -4.28 -2.44
C ARG A 148 3.11 -5.80 -2.57
N THR A 149 3.53 -6.27 -3.76
CA THR A 149 3.76 -7.68 -4.03
C THR A 149 5.00 -8.24 -3.33
N GLU A 150 5.84 -7.37 -2.76
CA GLU A 150 7.02 -7.76 -1.99
C GLU A 150 6.70 -8.06 -0.52
N THR A 151 5.45 -7.86 -0.09
CA THR A 151 5.03 -8.22 1.26
C THR A 151 5.08 -9.73 1.46
N GLY A 152 5.90 -10.19 2.40
CA GLY A 152 6.04 -11.60 2.76
C GLY A 152 7.39 -11.95 3.37
N VAL A 153 7.63 -13.25 3.56
CA VAL A 153 8.89 -13.75 4.13
C VAL A 153 9.90 -14.09 3.03
N HIS A 154 11.09 -13.52 3.13
CA HIS A 154 12.22 -13.77 2.24
C HIS A 154 13.21 -14.71 2.92
N ARG A 155 13.45 -15.88 2.32
CA ARG A 155 14.37 -16.90 2.84
C ARG A 155 15.74 -16.77 2.20
N LEU A 156 16.79 -16.70 3.02
CA LEU A 156 18.18 -16.83 2.60
C LEU A 156 18.73 -18.21 2.96
N VAL A 157 19.47 -18.83 2.03
CA VAL A 157 20.25 -20.04 2.26
C VAL A 157 21.66 -19.82 1.70
N ARG A 158 22.65 -19.78 2.59
CA ARG A 158 24.07 -19.63 2.25
C ARG A 158 24.97 -20.27 3.31
N LYS A 159 26.25 -20.44 2.98
CA LYS A 159 27.30 -20.65 4.00
C LYS A 159 27.49 -19.37 4.81
N SER A 160 27.25 -19.44 6.12
CA SER A 160 27.31 -18.25 6.98
C SER A 160 28.76 -17.79 7.16
N PRO A 161 29.05 -16.48 7.05
CA PRO A 161 30.36 -15.93 7.42
C PRO A 161 30.57 -15.82 8.94
N PHE A 162 29.50 -15.95 9.74
CA PHE A 162 29.55 -15.84 11.20
C PHE A 162 29.69 -17.20 11.90
N ASP A 163 29.50 -18.30 11.17
CA ASP A 163 29.72 -19.65 11.68
C ASP A 163 31.16 -20.10 11.42
N SER A 164 31.91 -20.35 12.49
CA SER A 164 33.31 -20.82 12.43
C SER A 164 33.46 -22.19 11.77
N SER A 165 32.40 -22.99 11.69
CA SER A 165 32.40 -24.29 11.02
C SER A 165 32.12 -24.20 9.51
N GLY A 166 31.76 -23.02 9.00
CA GLY A 166 31.35 -22.84 7.60
C GLY A 166 30.06 -23.58 7.25
N GLY A 167 29.19 -23.80 8.25
CA GLY A 167 27.92 -24.47 8.10
C GLY A 167 27.00 -23.75 7.12
N ARG A 168 26.10 -24.53 6.51
CA ARG A 168 25.03 -24.00 5.67
C ARG A 168 23.87 -23.57 6.57
N HIS A 169 23.55 -22.29 6.55
CA HIS A 169 22.48 -21.71 7.36
C HIS A 169 21.28 -21.35 6.50
N THR A 170 20.10 -21.35 7.14
CA THR A 170 18.86 -20.87 6.56
C THR A 170 18.31 -19.77 7.47
N SER A 171 18.06 -18.61 6.90
CA SER A 171 17.60 -17.42 7.62
C SER A 171 16.37 -16.83 6.96
N PHE A 172 15.57 -16.15 7.77
CA PHE A 172 14.32 -15.53 7.34
C PHE A 172 14.31 -14.06 7.73
N ALA A 173 13.75 -13.24 6.85
CA ALA A 173 13.40 -11.86 7.15
C ALA A 173 12.04 -11.58 6.52
N SER A 174 11.19 -10.83 7.21
CA SER A 174 9.92 -10.38 6.67
C SER A 174 10.05 -8.98 6.10
N VAL A 175 9.39 -8.77 4.98
CA VAL A 175 9.19 -7.47 4.36
C VAL A 175 7.70 -7.20 4.38
N PHE A 176 7.30 -6.03 4.84
CA PHE A 176 5.90 -5.62 4.89
C PHE A 176 5.75 -4.24 4.28
N VAL A 177 4.90 -4.13 3.27
CA VAL A 177 4.68 -2.88 2.53
C VAL A 177 3.26 -2.39 2.76
N TYR A 178 3.12 -1.13 3.16
CA TYR A 178 1.84 -0.49 3.39
C TYR A 178 1.82 0.92 2.79
N PRO A 179 0.67 1.41 2.31
CA PRO A 179 0.58 2.71 1.68
C PRO A 179 0.69 3.83 2.73
N GLU A 180 1.25 4.97 2.33
CA GLU A 180 1.10 6.23 3.06
C GLU A 180 -0.36 6.67 2.94
N ILE A 181 -1.00 6.87 4.08
CA ILE A 181 -2.35 7.41 4.19
C ILE A 181 -2.21 8.78 4.85
N ASP A 182 -2.82 9.81 4.27
CA ASP A 182 -2.81 11.14 4.87
C ASP A 182 -3.57 11.14 6.21
N ASP A 183 -2.88 11.57 7.26
CA ASP A 183 -3.34 11.61 8.64
C ASP A 183 -4.03 12.93 9.03
N SER A 184 -4.34 13.79 8.06
CA SER A 184 -5.18 14.98 8.28
C SER A 184 -6.66 14.61 8.53
N ILE A 185 -6.95 14.12 9.74
CA ILE A 185 -8.32 13.87 10.19
C ILE A 185 -8.98 15.21 10.56
N GLU A 186 -9.60 15.86 9.58
CA GLU A 186 -10.54 16.96 9.86
C GLU A 186 -11.92 16.37 10.18
N VAL A 187 -12.22 16.22 11.47
CA VAL A 187 -13.58 15.85 11.92
C VAL A 187 -14.50 17.07 11.79
N GLU A 188 -15.03 17.31 10.59
CA GLU A 188 -16.05 18.32 10.38
C GLU A 188 -17.41 17.79 10.84
N ILE A 189 -17.92 18.31 11.96
CA ILE A 189 -19.23 17.92 12.50
C ILE A 189 -20.30 18.83 11.92
N ASN A 190 -21.20 18.27 11.13
CA ASN A 190 -22.41 18.98 10.69
C ASN A 190 -23.35 19.22 11.88
N PRO A 191 -23.72 20.48 12.20
CA PRO A 191 -24.61 20.78 13.31
C PRO A 191 -25.98 20.13 13.22
N ALA A 192 -26.46 19.80 12.01
CA ALA A 192 -27.76 19.15 11.80
C ALA A 192 -27.83 17.72 12.35
N ASP A 193 -26.68 17.04 12.44
CA ASP A 193 -26.57 15.65 12.89
C ASP A 193 -26.46 15.53 14.41
N VAL A 194 -26.46 16.65 15.13
CA VAL A 194 -26.32 16.71 16.59
C VAL A 194 -27.62 17.18 17.23
N ARG A 195 -28.26 16.30 17.99
CA ARG A 195 -29.38 16.67 18.84
C ARG A 195 -28.85 17.31 20.13
N VAL A 196 -29.38 18.50 20.46
CA VAL A 196 -29.04 19.25 21.67
C VAL A 196 -30.20 19.18 22.64
N ASP A 197 -29.99 18.53 23.78
CA ASP A 197 -30.96 18.44 24.87
C ASP A 197 -30.45 19.22 26.09
N THR A 198 -31.27 20.09 26.67
CA THR A 198 -30.93 20.88 27.87
C THR A 198 -31.74 20.41 29.06
N TYR A 199 -31.11 20.22 30.22
CA TYR A 199 -31.75 19.66 31.41
C TYR A 199 -31.11 20.20 32.70
N ARG A 200 -31.70 19.86 33.85
CA ARG A 200 -31.17 20.25 35.16
C ARG A 200 -29.94 19.45 35.53
N ALA A 201 -28.90 20.13 35.99
CA ALA A 201 -27.68 19.48 36.48
C ALA A 201 -28.00 18.59 37.70
N SER A 202 -27.32 17.45 37.81
CA SER A 202 -27.50 16.51 38.91
C SER A 202 -26.32 16.63 39.89
N GLY A 203 -26.57 16.95 41.15
CA GLY A 203 -25.52 17.00 42.17
C GLY A 203 -25.90 17.74 43.45
N ALA A 204 -25.05 17.62 44.48
CA ALA A 204 -25.21 18.37 45.72
C ALA A 204 -24.92 19.87 45.47
N GLY A 205 -25.96 20.69 45.42
CA GLY A 205 -25.76 22.13 45.32
C GLY A 205 -27.02 22.96 45.55
N GLY A 206 -26.83 24.29 45.60
CA GLY A 206 -27.84 25.25 46.04
C GLY A 206 -29.00 25.46 45.06
N GLN A 207 -29.85 26.45 45.36
CA GLN A 207 -31.08 26.73 44.60
C GLN A 207 -30.89 26.86 43.07
N HIS A 208 -29.71 27.32 42.62
CA HIS A 208 -29.37 27.46 41.20
C HIS A 208 -29.36 26.14 40.43
N ILE A 209 -28.96 25.03 41.07
CA ILE A 209 -28.93 23.70 40.42
C ILE A 209 -30.34 23.11 40.30
N ASN A 210 -31.23 23.44 41.25
CA ASN A 210 -32.59 22.91 41.30
C ASN A 210 -33.60 23.66 40.41
N LYS A 211 -33.32 24.94 40.09
CA LYS A 211 -34.24 25.82 39.34
C LYS A 211 -33.81 26.11 37.90
N THR A 212 -32.53 25.98 37.56
CA THR A 212 -32.00 26.39 36.25
C THR A 212 -31.55 25.20 35.42
N ASP A 213 -31.96 25.16 34.15
CA ASP A 213 -31.58 24.11 33.20
C ASP A 213 -30.21 24.41 32.56
N SER A 214 -29.15 24.30 33.37
CA SER A 214 -27.78 24.64 32.94
C SER A 214 -27.03 23.49 32.29
N ALA A 215 -27.45 22.23 32.45
CA ALA A 215 -26.75 21.08 31.87
C ALA A 215 -27.14 20.84 30.41
N VAL A 216 -26.17 20.45 29.59
CA VAL A 216 -26.35 20.21 28.15
C VAL A 216 -25.92 18.79 27.82
N ARG A 217 -26.75 18.10 27.03
CA ARG A 217 -26.46 16.81 26.42
C ARG A 217 -26.46 16.98 24.92
N LEU A 218 -25.40 16.50 24.27
CA LEU A 218 -25.31 16.39 22.82
C LEU A 218 -25.40 14.91 22.45
N THR A 219 -26.18 14.60 21.42
CA THR A 219 -26.26 13.25 20.84
C THR A 219 -25.99 13.34 19.35
N HIS A 220 -24.91 12.73 18.90
CA HIS A 220 -24.63 12.60 17.46
C HIS A 220 -25.47 11.46 16.91
N ILE A 221 -26.46 11.79 16.09
CA ILE A 221 -27.48 10.85 15.60
C ILE A 221 -26.84 9.72 14.77
N PRO A 222 -25.86 9.97 13.87
CA PRO A 222 -25.26 8.92 13.06
C PRO A 222 -24.42 7.89 13.84
N THR A 223 -23.71 8.31 14.90
CA THR A 223 -22.83 7.42 15.67
C THR A 223 -23.43 6.94 16.98
N GLY A 224 -24.54 7.55 17.42
CA GLY A 224 -25.16 7.28 18.73
C GLY A 224 -24.34 7.78 19.92
N ILE A 225 -23.24 8.51 19.71
CA ILE A 225 -22.39 9.02 20.80
C ILE A 225 -23.13 10.12 21.56
N VAL A 226 -23.23 9.93 22.87
CA VAL A 226 -23.86 10.87 23.79
C VAL A 226 -22.80 11.50 24.68
N VAL A 227 -22.79 12.83 24.77
CA VAL A 227 -21.87 13.60 25.61
C VAL A 227 -22.68 14.55 26.48
N THR A 228 -22.27 14.69 27.73
CA THR A 228 -22.91 15.61 28.70
C THR A 228 -21.89 16.59 29.27
N ALA A 229 -22.33 17.82 29.53
CA ALA A 229 -21.55 18.83 30.24
C ALA A 229 -22.42 19.57 31.26
N GLN A 230 -21.92 19.67 32.49
CA GLN A 230 -22.58 20.34 33.61
C GLN A 230 -21.59 21.06 34.54
N ASP A 231 -20.36 21.26 34.07
CA ASP A 231 -19.22 21.70 34.86
C ASP A 231 -19.31 23.19 35.27
N SER A 232 -20.01 24.01 34.46
CA SER A 232 -20.23 25.43 34.69
C SER A 232 -21.67 25.75 35.09
N ARG A 233 -21.87 26.89 35.76
CA ARG A 233 -23.21 27.45 36.03
C ARG A 233 -23.87 28.04 34.77
N SER A 234 -23.08 28.31 33.72
CA SER A 234 -23.56 28.87 32.46
C SER A 234 -23.88 27.78 31.42
N GLN A 235 -25.09 27.84 30.86
CA GLN A 235 -25.55 26.94 29.81
C GLN A 235 -24.68 27.03 28.53
N HIS A 236 -24.27 28.24 28.13
CA HIS A 236 -23.46 28.46 26.93
C HIS A 236 -22.08 27.84 27.09
N SER A 237 -21.45 28.03 28.26
CA SER A 237 -20.16 27.41 28.59
C SER A 237 -20.26 25.89 28.60
N ASN A 238 -21.35 25.32 29.13
CA ASN A 238 -21.57 23.87 29.07
C ASN A 238 -21.85 23.37 27.65
N ARG A 239 -22.52 24.15 26.80
CA ARG A 239 -22.72 23.82 25.39
C ARG A 239 -21.40 23.76 24.64
N ASP A 240 -20.54 24.76 24.80
CA ASP A 240 -19.22 24.80 24.15
C ASP A 240 -18.33 23.63 24.61
N LEU A 241 -18.34 23.34 25.92
CA LEU A 241 -17.62 22.21 26.48
C LEU A 241 -18.16 20.86 25.98
N ALA A 242 -19.48 20.73 25.83
CA ALA A 242 -20.09 19.53 25.26
C ALA A 242 -19.69 19.35 23.79
N TRP A 243 -19.60 20.43 23.01
CA TRP A 243 -19.10 20.39 21.63
C TRP A 243 -17.63 19.99 21.55
N GLN A 244 -16.78 20.51 22.44
CA GLN A 244 -15.38 20.08 22.55
C GLN A 244 -15.27 18.59 22.88
N ARG A 245 -16.00 18.12 23.90
CA ARG A 245 -16.05 16.69 24.28
C ARG A 245 -16.59 15.81 23.15
N LEU A 246 -17.57 16.28 22.39
CA LEU A 246 -18.13 15.56 21.24
C LEU A 246 -17.09 15.43 20.11
N ARG A 247 -16.37 16.50 19.79
CA ARG A 247 -15.24 16.47 18.83
C ARG A 247 -14.17 15.47 19.27
N SER A 248 -13.76 15.52 20.53
CA SER A 248 -12.77 14.57 21.07
C SER A 248 -13.26 13.12 20.99
N LYS A 249 -14.53 12.85 21.30
CA LYS A 249 -15.10 11.50 21.25
C LYS A 249 -15.26 10.96 19.83
N LEU A 250 -15.62 11.82 18.87
CA LEU A 250 -15.69 11.44 17.47
C LEU A 250 -14.30 11.17 16.90
N TYR A 251 -13.31 12.02 17.24
CA TYR A 251 -11.92 11.80 16.89
C TYR A 251 -11.38 10.47 17.46
N GLU A 252 -11.66 10.18 18.74
CA GLU A 252 -11.29 8.91 19.38
C GLU A 252 -11.92 7.69 18.65
N MET A 253 -13.17 7.81 18.22
CA MET A 253 -13.86 6.75 17.45
C MET A 253 -13.21 6.54 16.08
N GLU A 254 -12.91 7.62 15.36
CA GLU A 254 -12.25 7.60 14.04
C GLU A 254 -10.86 6.93 14.15
N MET A 255 -10.08 7.37 15.15
CA MET A 255 -8.76 6.80 15.46
C MET A 255 -8.86 5.30 15.80
N ARG A 256 -9.86 4.90 16.59
CA ARG A 256 -10.07 3.50 16.94
C ARG A 256 -10.40 2.65 15.72
N LYS A 257 -11.26 3.13 14.83
CA LYS A 257 -11.57 2.43 13.58
C LYS A 257 -10.32 2.26 12.70
N ARG A 258 -9.50 3.31 12.58
CA ARG A 258 -8.22 3.23 11.85
C ARG A 258 -7.27 2.23 12.48
N MET A 259 -7.09 2.28 13.81
CA MET A 259 -6.28 1.31 14.53
C MET A 259 -6.79 -0.13 14.35
N GLU A 260 -8.11 -0.35 14.34
CA GLU A 260 -8.68 -1.67 14.07
C GLU A 260 -8.40 -2.12 12.63
N THR A 261 -8.52 -1.24 11.62
CA THR A 261 -8.15 -1.59 10.23
C THR A 261 -6.67 -1.85 10.08
N GLN A 262 -5.82 -1.08 10.77
CA GLN A 262 -4.37 -1.29 10.79
C GLN A 262 -4.03 -2.60 11.49
N GLN A 263 -4.65 -2.91 12.62
CA GLN A 263 -4.48 -4.18 13.33
C GLN A 263 -4.96 -5.36 12.50
N GLN A 264 -6.00 -5.22 11.68
CA GLN A 264 -6.42 -6.27 10.74
C GLN A 264 -5.38 -6.49 9.64
N LEU A 265 -4.80 -5.42 9.09
CA LEU A 265 -3.69 -5.50 8.15
C LEU A 265 -2.46 -6.15 8.81
N GLU A 266 -2.13 -5.77 10.05
CA GLU A 266 -1.04 -6.38 10.81
C GLU A 266 -1.31 -7.83 11.20
N ALA A 267 -2.55 -8.20 11.52
CA ALA A 267 -2.94 -9.59 11.78
C ALA A 267 -2.86 -10.45 10.51
N THR A 268 -2.85 -9.82 9.33
CA THR A 268 -2.56 -10.50 8.05
C THR A 268 -1.06 -10.76 7.88
N LYS A 269 -0.18 -10.14 8.69
CA LYS A 269 1.25 -10.47 8.71
C LYS A 269 1.40 -11.95 9.08
N THR A 270 2.00 -12.71 8.16
CA THR A 270 2.35 -14.11 8.40
C THR A 270 3.54 -14.21 9.34
N ASP A 271 3.56 -15.25 10.17
CA ASP A 271 4.69 -15.53 11.06
C ASP A 271 6.01 -15.62 10.28
N VAL A 272 7.05 -14.97 10.81
CA VAL A 272 8.38 -14.91 10.20
C VAL A 272 9.10 -16.24 10.42
N GLY A 273 8.74 -17.26 9.65
CA GLY A 273 9.22 -18.62 9.82
C GLY A 273 9.01 -19.54 8.62
N TRP A 274 9.17 -20.83 8.88
CA TRP A 274 9.05 -21.87 7.87
C TRP A 274 7.61 -21.99 7.34
N GLY A 275 7.46 -22.09 6.01
CA GLY A 275 6.17 -22.36 5.34
C GLY A 275 5.47 -21.15 4.71
N HIS A 276 5.86 -19.91 5.06
CA HIS A 276 5.23 -18.67 4.56
C HIS A 276 6.16 -17.84 3.65
N GLN A 277 7.17 -18.49 3.07
CA GLN A 277 8.18 -17.87 2.23
C GLN A 277 7.65 -17.54 0.83
N ILE A 278 7.77 -16.28 0.42
CA ILE A 278 7.42 -15.85 -0.94
C ILE A 278 8.60 -16.04 -1.90
N ARG A 279 9.84 -15.85 -1.41
CA ARG A 279 11.05 -15.94 -2.24
C ARG A 279 12.18 -16.64 -1.51
N SER A 280 12.91 -17.47 -2.24
CA SER A 280 14.05 -18.23 -1.73
C SER A 280 15.34 -17.83 -2.46
N TYR A 281 16.28 -17.29 -1.71
CA TYR A 281 17.61 -16.88 -2.14
C TYR A 281 18.61 -17.97 -1.73
N VAL A 282 18.94 -18.88 -2.65
CA VAL A 282 19.92 -19.95 -2.42
C VAL A 282 21.25 -19.55 -3.06
N LEU A 283 22.07 -18.82 -2.30
CA LEU A 283 23.32 -18.25 -2.83
C LEU A 283 24.38 -19.32 -3.09
N ASP A 284 24.39 -20.42 -2.34
CA ASP A 284 25.31 -21.54 -2.55
C ASP A 284 25.16 -22.19 -3.94
N GLN A 285 23.95 -22.13 -4.51
CA GLN A 285 23.63 -22.64 -5.85
C GLN A 285 23.45 -21.51 -6.86
N SER A 286 23.78 -20.26 -6.48
CA SER A 286 23.55 -19.06 -7.28
C SER A 286 22.15 -19.03 -7.90
N ARG A 287 21.12 -19.17 -7.06
CA ARG A 287 19.72 -19.23 -7.52
C ARG A 287 18.80 -18.45 -6.61
N ILE A 288 17.99 -17.57 -7.18
CA ILE A 288 16.87 -16.91 -6.50
C ILE A 288 15.59 -17.32 -7.20
N LYS A 289 14.64 -17.87 -6.45
CA LYS A 289 13.35 -18.34 -6.97
C LYS A 289 12.20 -17.73 -6.19
N ASP A 290 11.24 -17.15 -6.90
CA ASP A 290 9.94 -16.78 -6.33
C ASP A 290 9.03 -18.01 -6.34
N LEU A 291 8.45 -18.33 -5.19
CA LEU A 291 7.65 -19.54 -4.98
C LEU A 291 6.20 -19.35 -5.43
N ARG A 292 5.76 -18.09 -5.57
CA ARG A 292 4.41 -17.76 -6.03
C ARG A 292 4.34 -17.82 -7.55
N THR A 293 5.31 -17.17 -8.22
CA THR A 293 5.34 -17.05 -9.68
C THR A 293 6.17 -18.13 -10.38
N ASN A 294 6.96 -18.90 -9.62
CA ASN A 294 7.96 -19.85 -10.12
C ASN A 294 9.09 -19.24 -10.98
N VAL A 295 9.19 -17.90 -11.06
CA VAL A 295 10.28 -17.20 -11.74
C VAL A 295 11.60 -17.47 -11.01
N GLU A 296 12.64 -17.74 -11.78
CA GLU A 296 13.96 -18.07 -11.28
C GLU A 296 15.04 -17.25 -12.00
N VAL A 297 15.98 -16.72 -11.22
CA VAL A 297 17.14 -15.96 -11.70
C VAL A 297 18.42 -16.55 -11.11
N SER A 298 19.39 -16.82 -11.99
CA SER A 298 20.70 -17.36 -11.60
C SER A 298 21.72 -16.27 -11.19
N ASN A 299 21.58 -15.05 -11.72
CA ASN A 299 22.46 -13.94 -11.36
C ASN A 299 22.02 -13.30 -10.03
N THR A 300 22.46 -13.89 -8.93
CA THR A 300 22.08 -13.48 -7.57
C THR A 300 22.56 -12.07 -7.22
N GLN A 301 23.76 -11.69 -7.68
CA GLN A 301 24.35 -10.38 -7.40
C GLN A 301 23.50 -9.26 -7.99
N LYS A 302 23.04 -9.42 -9.24
CA LYS A 302 22.22 -8.42 -9.94
C LYS A 302 20.90 -8.17 -9.19
N VAL A 303 20.29 -9.24 -8.68
CA VAL A 303 19.06 -9.18 -7.89
C VAL A 303 19.31 -8.47 -6.56
N LEU A 304 20.36 -8.84 -5.83
CA LEU A 304 20.74 -8.18 -4.56
C LEU A 304 21.11 -6.70 -4.74
N ASP A 305 21.58 -6.32 -5.95
CA ASP A 305 21.84 -4.93 -6.33
C ASP A 305 20.58 -4.19 -6.85
N GLY A 306 19.38 -4.75 -6.65
CA GLY A 306 18.10 -4.08 -6.90
C GLY A 306 17.46 -4.38 -8.27
N ASP A 307 17.78 -5.50 -8.92
CA ASP A 307 17.08 -5.94 -10.14
C ASP A 307 15.87 -6.82 -9.80
N LEU A 308 14.81 -6.20 -9.28
CA LEU A 308 13.60 -6.88 -8.81
C LEU A 308 12.46 -6.89 -9.84
N ASP A 309 12.60 -6.17 -10.95
CA ASP A 309 11.52 -5.95 -11.92
C ASP A 309 10.93 -7.25 -12.46
N VAL A 310 11.77 -8.22 -12.78
CA VAL A 310 11.33 -9.53 -13.29
C VAL A 310 10.41 -10.25 -12.28
N PHE A 311 10.62 -10.08 -10.98
CA PHE A 311 9.78 -10.68 -9.94
C PHE A 311 8.50 -9.87 -9.70
N ILE A 312 8.62 -8.55 -9.65
CA ILE A 312 7.49 -7.64 -9.41
C ILE A 312 6.50 -7.70 -10.57
N GLU A 313 6.98 -7.58 -11.81
CA GLU A 313 6.14 -7.67 -13.01
C GLU A 313 5.44 -9.03 -13.11
N ALA A 314 6.15 -10.13 -12.86
CA ALA A 314 5.55 -11.46 -12.86
C ALA A 314 4.48 -11.61 -11.77
N SER A 315 4.71 -11.03 -10.58
CA SER A 315 3.76 -11.09 -9.46
C SER A 315 2.51 -10.26 -9.76
N LEU A 316 2.69 -9.05 -10.29
CA LEU A 316 1.61 -8.18 -10.71
C LEU A 316 0.77 -8.79 -11.85
N LYS A 317 1.42 -9.45 -12.83
CA LYS A 317 0.73 -10.18 -13.92
C LYS A 317 -0.13 -11.34 -13.42
N GLN A 318 0.31 -12.03 -12.38
CA GLN A 318 -0.46 -13.12 -11.76
C GLN A 318 -1.51 -12.65 -10.74
N GLY A 319 -1.51 -11.36 -10.38
CA GLY A 319 -2.45 -10.79 -9.42
C GLY A 319 -2.24 -11.29 -7.98
N VAL A 320 -0.99 -11.65 -7.64
CA VAL A 320 -0.58 -12.08 -6.29
C VAL A 320 -0.15 -10.88 -5.44
#